data_AF-A0A0W0SNT3-F1
#
_entry.id   AF-A0A0W0SNT3-F1
#
_cell.length_a   1.000
_cell.length_b   1.000
_cell.length_c   1.000
_cell.angle_alpha   90.00
_cell.angle_beta   90.00
_cell.angle_gamma   90.00
#
_symmetry.space_group_name_H-M   'P 1'
#
loop_
_entity.id
_entity.type
_entity.pdbx_description
1 polymer ?
#
loop_
_entity_poly.entity_id
_entity_poly.type
_entity_poly.pdbx_seq_one_letter_code
_entity_poly.pdbx_strand_id
1 'polypeptide(L)'
;MPKYLMLDHGGVLDGAVLDDISTINENDDLVLEYFDWGGAQVLKNGVNIVGTINRLVKHYGYEVVFHSKNIEDDQIKILKQLQQACIEKGLKFPEVHAMAVYDKKRYENHSSDAPAKILRQDGILFAGWGKDDLNGKASVRRALEQLLGIREEDRRNHIVFDDGKPNVDTPIEEGYQAYLIGKEQGQKTLDEALEEVILEAKFEAKQEVDETVGKPSQHQVKENSASVKSSEIPAAPLEQLRKDLIKKIDDYLEWRENKDSDDGRGYKLGLFTKLRHYTEFGKLRAENLRTTLSTANSENLIATLQQHLQMDSKLNNHSLDTYLLEAVAQHATLFNIMKDINLGGKKGREELRELVQDYPAKVSMNSSFI
;
A
#
# COMPACT_ATOMS: atom_id res chain seq x y z
N MET A 1 -23.98 17.15 6.00
CA MET A 1 -22.73 16.90 6.74
C MET A 1 -21.58 17.03 5.74
N PRO A 2 -20.38 17.49 6.11
CA PRO A 2 -19.23 17.46 5.19
C PRO A 2 -18.96 16.04 4.70
N LYS A 3 -18.43 15.90 3.49
CA LYS A 3 -17.87 14.63 3.00
C LYS A 3 -16.38 14.62 3.32
N TYR A 4 -15.79 13.48 3.67
CA TYR A 4 -14.38 13.41 4.05
C TYR A 4 -13.58 12.56 3.07
N LEU A 5 -12.49 13.13 2.56
CA LEU A 5 -11.44 12.39 1.86
C LEU A 5 -10.40 11.98 2.91
N MET A 6 -10.54 10.74 3.39
CA MET A 6 -9.72 10.14 4.44
C MET A 6 -8.49 9.49 3.78
N LEU A 7 -7.48 10.31 3.52
CA LEU A 7 -6.25 9.93 2.81
C LEU A 7 -5.23 9.42 3.83
N ASP A 8 -4.69 8.20 3.68
CA ASP A 8 -3.40 7.93 4.31
C ASP A 8 -2.34 8.88 3.72
N HIS A 9 -1.31 9.18 4.51
CA HIS A 9 -0.08 9.69 3.93
C HIS A 9 0.83 8.55 3.46
N GLY A 10 0.91 7.43 4.18
CA GLY A 10 1.75 6.28 3.84
C GLY A 10 1.26 5.58 2.56
N GLY A 11 2.15 5.36 1.59
CA GLY A 11 1.85 4.67 0.33
C GLY A 11 0.89 5.40 -0.63
N VAL A 12 0.25 6.49 -0.17
CA VAL A 12 -0.83 7.19 -0.87
C VAL A 12 -0.42 8.63 -1.22
N LEU A 13 -0.03 9.46 -0.24
CA LEU A 13 0.41 10.85 -0.47
C LEU A 13 1.93 11.04 -0.38
N ASP A 14 2.65 10.18 0.34
CA ASP A 14 4.11 10.25 0.48
C ASP A 14 4.86 9.76 -0.77
N GLY A 15 4.15 9.20 -1.75
CA GLY A 15 4.66 8.89 -3.07
C GLY A 15 5.69 7.75 -3.09
N ALA A 16 6.51 7.72 -4.14
CA ALA A 16 7.51 6.69 -4.34
C ALA A 16 8.92 7.25 -4.27
N VAL A 17 9.83 6.52 -3.62
CA VAL A 17 11.28 6.75 -3.76
C VAL A 17 11.72 6.28 -5.15
N LEU A 18 12.39 7.16 -5.88
CA LEU A 18 12.96 6.93 -7.20
C LEU A 18 14.49 6.99 -7.11
N ASP A 19 15.15 5.94 -7.60
CA ASP A 19 16.62 5.90 -7.68
C ASP A 19 17.17 6.74 -8.85
N ASP A 20 16.35 6.90 -9.91
CA ASP A 20 16.69 7.64 -11.12
C ASP A 20 15.76 8.86 -11.27
N ILE A 21 16.30 10.04 -10.94
CA ILE A 21 15.59 11.31 -11.03
C ILE A 21 15.29 11.75 -12.47
N SER A 22 15.91 11.15 -13.50
CA SER A 22 15.57 11.42 -14.90
C SER A 22 14.18 10.89 -15.28
N THR A 23 13.61 10.01 -14.45
CA THR A 23 12.22 9.52 -14.60
C THR A 23 11.16 10.47 -14.05
N ILE A 24 11.55 11.62 -13.46
CA ILE A 24 10.63 12.61 -12.92
C ILE A 24 10.05 13.45 -14.06
N ASN A 25 8.73 13.54 -14.12
CA ASN A 25 8.06 14.46 -15.04
C ASN A 25 7.92 15.83 -14.36
N GLU A 26 8.71 16.80 -14.81
CA GLU A 26 8.76 18.15 -14.24
C GLU A 26 7.42 18.91 -14.28
N ASN A 27 6.48 18.54 -15.16
CA ASN A 27 5.17 19.19 -15.25
C ASN A 27 4.12 18.58 -14.33
N ASP A 28 4.14 17.25 -14.16
CA ASP A 28 3.03 16.51 -13.56
C ASP A 28 3.36 15.97 -12.14
N ASP A 29 4.63 15.71 -11.84
CA ASP A 29 5.06 15.11 -10.58
C ASP A 29 5.34 16.16 -9.48
N LEU A 30 5.00 15.82 -8.24
CA LEU A 30 5.40 16.58 -7.04
C LEU A 30 6.59 15.88 -6.36
N VAL A 31 7.74 16.55 -6.34
CA VAL A 31 8.92 16.08 -5.60
C VAL A 31 8.81 16.56 -4.15
N LEU A 32 8.83 15.63 -3.20
CA LEU A 32 8.63 15.89 -1.76
C LEU A 32 9.96 16.02 -1.00
N GLU A 33 10.98 15.30 -1.45
CA GLU A 33 12.33 15.32 -0.88
C GLU A 33 13.35 14.90 -1.96
N TYR A 34 14.48 15.59 -2.06
CA TYR A 34 15.68 15.09 -2.77
C TYR A 34 16.64 14.49 -1.74
N PHE A 35 17.30 13.40 -2.09
CA PHE A 35 18.22 12.71 -1.19
C PHE A 35 19.69 12.89 -1.61
N ASP A 36 20.59 12.97 -0.62
CA ASP A 36 22.04 13.16 -0.82
C ASP A 36 22.70 12.12 -1.75
N TRP A 37 22.11 10.92 -1.86
CA TRP A 37 22.59 9.84 -2.72
C TRP A 37 22.14 9.95 -4.19
N GLY A 38 21.37 11.00 -4.53
CA GLY A 38 20.99 11.35 -5.91
C GLY A 38 19.56 10.97 -6.32
N GLY A 39 18.82 10.27 -5.47
CA GLY A 39 17.40 9.94 -5.70
C GLY A 39 16.43 11.00 -5.16
N ALA A 40 15.13 10.73 -5.30
CA ALA A 40 14.07 11.61 -4.79
C ALA A 40 12.83 10.84 -4.33
N GLN A 41 12.07 11.43 -3.41
CA GLN A 41 10.72 10.99 -3.04
C GLN A 41 9.70 11.80 -3.83
N VAL A 42 8.83 11.13 -4.59
CA VAL A 42 8.00 11.76 -5.63
C VAL A 42 6.58 11.21 -5.61
N LEU A 43 5.61 12.10 -5.41
CA LEU A 43 4.21 11.82 -5.67
C LEU A 43 3.95 11.97 -7.18
N LYS A 44 3.90 10.82 -7.86
CA LYS A 44 3.65 10.73 -9.31
C LYS A 44 2.28 11.31 -9.66
N ASN A 45 2.20 12.08 -10.75
CA ASN A 45 1.01 12.84 -11.15
C ASN A 45 0.42 13.75 -10.04
N GLY A 46 1.26 14.17 -9.08
CA GLY A 46 0.84 14.95 -7.92
C GLY A 46 0.13 16.27 -8.27
N VAL A 47 0.43 16.87 -9.44
CA VAL A 47 -0.26 18.06 -9.94
C VAL A 47 -1.74 17.77 -10.26
N ASN A 48 -2.06 16.66 -10.93
CA ASN A 48 -3.46 16.28 -11.17
C ASN A 48 -4.15 15.84 -9.88
N ILE A 49 -3.47 15.08 -9.01
CA ILE A 49 -3.99 14.64 -7.70
C ILE A 49 -4.45 15.85 -6.88
N VAL A 50 -3.55 16.82 -6.64
CA VAL A 50 -3.85 18.04 -5.87
C VAL A 50 -4.88 18.92 -6.60
N GLY A 51 -4.86 18.96 -7.93
CA GLY A 51 -5.89 19.61 -8.74
C GLY A 51 -7.28 19.00 -8.53
N THR A 52 -7.39 17.67 -8.48
CA THR A 52 -8.66 16.96 -8.27
C THR A 52 -9.17 17.12 -6.84
N ILE A 53 -8.31 16.99 -5.83
CA ILE A 53 -8.72 17.21 -4.42
C ILE A 53 -9.21 18.65 -4.23
N ASN A 54 -8.50 19.65 -4.76
CA ASN A 54 -8.96 21.05 -4.70
C ASN A 54 -10.32 21.26 -5.38
N ARG A 55 -10.61 20.55 -6.48
CA ARG A 55 -11.94 20.58 -7.12
C ARG A 55 -13.02 19.95 -6.23
N LEU A 56 -12.74 18.79 -5.64
CA LEU A 56 -13.65 18.11 -4.71
C LEU A 56 -14.00 18.99 -3.51
N VAL A 57 -12.99 19.61 -2.89
CA VAL A 57 -13.17 20.54 -1.77
C VAL A 57 -14.00 21.76 -2.20
N LYS A 58 -13.57 22.47 -3.25
CA LYS A 58 -14.16 23.77 -3.64
C LYS A 58 -15.58 23.67 -4.21
N HIS A 59 -15.91 22.56 -4.87
CA HIS A 59 -17.14 22.46 -5.68
C HIS A 59 -18.13 21.38 -5.20
N TYR A 60 -17.70 20.44 -4.35
CA TYR A 60 -18.52 19.29 -3.96
C TYR A 60 -18.57 19.05 -2.44
N GLY A 61 -18.09 20.01 -1.63
CA GLY A 61 -18.25 19.98 -0.17
C GLY A 61 -17.45 18.88 0.55
N TYR A 62 -16.34 18.44 -0.07
CA TYR A 62 -15.40 17.53 0.58
C TYR A 62 -14.41 18.30 1.47
N GLU A 63 -13.92 17.65 2.51
CA GLU A 63 -12.85 18.13 3.38
C GLU A 63 -11.75 17.06 3.49
N VAL A 64 -10.49 17.47 3.60
CA VAL A 64 -9.35 16.55 3.63
C VAL A 64 -9.03 16.15 5.07
N VAL A 65 -8.89 14.85 5.31
CA VAL A 65 -8.56 14.27 6.62
C VAL A 65 -7.41 13.29 6.46
N PHE A 66 -6.39 13.38 7.30
CA PHE A 66 -5.30 12.39 7.30
C PHE A 66 -5.68 11.15 8.13
N HIS A 67 -5.67 10.01 7.44
CA HIS A 67 -6.03 8.68 7.93
C HIS A 67 -4.77 7.80 8.05
N SER A 68 -3.83 8.24 8.90
CA SER A 68 -2.62 7.49 9.22
C SER A 68 -2.55 7.11 10.70
N LYS A 69 -1.75 6.10 11.02
CA LYS A 69 -1.40 5.72 12.40
C LYS A 69 0.02 6.20 12.67
N ASN A 70 0.20 7.51 12.80
CA ASN A 70 1.51 8.11 13.03
C ASN A 70 1.50 9.26 14.05
N ILE A 71 2.67 9.63 14.58
CA ILE A 71 2.86 10.75 15.50
C ILE A 71 2.66 12.11 14.81
N GLU A 72 2.44 13.15 15.62
CA GLU A 72 2.19 14.52 15.13
C GLU A 72 3.34 15.06 14.28
N ASP A 73 4.59 14.91 14.72
CA ASP A 73 5.74 15.54 14.06
C ASP A 73 5.95 15.02 12.63
N ASP A 74 5.77 13.71 12.42
CA ASP A 74 5.88 13.08 11.11
C ASP A 74 4.74 13.51 10.16
N GLN A 75 3.50 13.59 10.65
CA GLN A 75 2.36 14.05 9.86
C GLN A 75 2.48 15.52 9.46
N ILE A 76 3.05 16.34 10.35
CA ILE A 76 3.35 17.75 10.05
C ILE A 76 4.57 17.88 9.13
N LYS A 77 5.55 16.98 9.19
CA LYS A 77 6.65 16.93 8.21
C LYS A 77 6.08 16.68 6.80
N ILE A 78 5.29 15.62 6.61
CA ILE A 78 4.77 15.28 5.27
C ILE A 78 3.78 16.34 4.75
N LEU A 79 2.94 16.93 5.59
CA LEU A 79 2.08 18.06 5.18
C LEU A 79 2.90 19.25 4.67
N LYS A 80 4.00 19.60 5.36
CA LYS A 80 4.89 20.69 4.91
C LYS A 80 5.59 20.36 3.60
N GLN A 81 6.01 19.11 3.40
CA GLN A 81 6.61 18.66 2.13
C GLN A 81 5.61 18.76 0.97
N LEU A 82 4.38 18.29 1.16
CA LEU A 82 3.29 18.41 0.18
C LEU A 82 2.96 19.89 -0.13
N GLN A 83 2.86 20.74 0.88
CA GLN A 83 2.62 22.17 0.72
C GLN A 83 3.75 22.86 -0.06
N GLN A 84 5.02 22.56 0.26
CA GLN A 84 6.19 23.13 -0.40
C GLN A 84 6.27 22.68 -1.87
N ALA A 85 6.10 21.38 -2.13
CA ALA A 85 6.07 20.84 -3.50
C ALA A 85 4.94 21.47 -4.34
N CYS A 86 3.77 21.71 -3.74
CA CYS A 86 2.68 22.42 -4.42
C CYS A 86 3.07 23.87 -4.77
N ILE A 87 3.67 24.61 -3.84
CA ILE A 87 4.11 26.00 -4.06
C ILE A 87 5.10 26.08 -5.23
N GLU A 88 6.02 25.12 -5.34
CA GLU A 88 6.99 25.03 -6.43
C GLU A 88 6.35 24.77 -7.81
N LYS A 89 5.14 24.21 -7.85
CA LYS A 89 4.32 24.08 -9.07
C LYS A 89 3.28 25.19 -9.25
N GLY A 90 3.29 26.23 -8.41
CA GLY A 90 2.28 27.30 -8.43
C GLY A 90 0.89 26.86 -7.96
N LEU A 91 0.81 25.76 -7.20
CA LEU A 91 -0.41 25.21 -6.60
C LEU A 91 -0.50 25.54 -5.11
N LYS A 92 -1.70 25.42 -4.54
CA LYS A 92 -1.91 25.35 -3.09
C LYS A 92 -2.40 23.94 -2.74
N PHE A 93 -1.73 23.28 -1.80
CA PHE A 93 -2.26 22.04 -1.22
C PHE A 93 -3.55 22.36 -0.45
N PRO A 94 -4.62 21.56 -0.57
CA PRO A 94 -5.88 21.78 0.16
C PRO A 94 -5.66 21.85 1.67
N GLU A 95 -6.51 22.60 2.36
CA GLU A 95 -6.46 22.69 3.82
C GLU A 95 -6.90 21.35 4.44
N VAL A 96 -6.05 20.80 5.31
CA VAL A 96 -6.35 19.57 6.06
C VAL A 96 -7.23 19.94 7.24
N HIS A 97 -8.47 19.45 7.24
CA HIS A 97 -9.44 19.71 8.30
C HIS A 97 -9.06 18.98 9.59
N ALA A 98 -8.66 17.71 9.48
CA ALA A 98 -8.33 16.88 10.64
C ALA A 98 -7.23 15.85 10.42
N MET A 99 -6.61 15.40 11.52
CA MET A 99 -5.62 14.31 11.55
C MET A 99 -5.88 13.38 12.73
N ALA A 100 -5.68 12.08 12.51
CA ALA A 100 -5.62 11.06 13.55
C ALA A 100 -4.18 10.92 14.05
N VAL A 101 -3.89 11.11 15.34
CA VAL A 101 -2.52 11.06 15.87
C VAL A 101 -2.36 9.94 16.88
N TYR A 102 -1.52 8.96 16.54
CA TYR A 102 -1.17 7.86 17.45
C TYR A 102 0.15 8.15 18.16
N ASP A 103 0.10 8.30 19.48
CA ASP A 103 1.30 8.38 20.33
C ASP A 103 1.02 7.71 21.67
N LYS A 104 1.57 6.49 21.83
CA LYS A 104 1.42 5.66 23.03
C LYS A 104 1.92 6.32 24.31
N LYS A 105 2.87 7.27 24.24
CA LYS A 105 3.40 7.96 25.43
C LYS A 105 2.60 9.21 25.74
N ARG A 106 2.34 10.05 24.74
CA ARG A 106 1.65 11.33 24.92
C ARG A 106 0.15 11.16 25.19
N TYR A 107 -0.45 10.10 24.68
CA TYR A 107 -1.89 9.84 24.80
C TYR A 107 -2.18 8.49 25.48
N GLU A 108 -1.30 8.04 26.38
CA GLU A 108 -1.40 6.73 27.07
C GLU A 108 -2.76 6.46 27.75
N ASN A 109 -3.46 7.52 28.18
CA ASN A 109 -4.75 7.46 28.87
C ASN A 109 -5.96 7.62 27.94
N HIS A 110 -5.74 7.92 26.65
CA HIS A 110 -6.79 8.12 25.65
C HIS A 110 -6.86 6.93 24.69
N SER A 111 -8.05 6.33 24.58
CA SER A 111 -8.35 5.30 23.59
C SER A 111 -9.04 5.88 22.34
N SER A 112 -9.08 5.12 21.26
CA SER A 112 -9.67 5.53 19.98
C SER A 112 -11.17 5.80 20.03
N ASP A 113 -11.89 5.27 21.02
CA ASP A 113 -13.29 5.56 21.34
C ASP A 113 -13.48 6.81 22.24
N ALA A 114 -12.40 7.33 22.84
CA ALA A 114 -12.39 8.53 23.67
C ALA A 114 -11.08 9.36 23.47
N PRO A 115 -10.77 9.77 22.21
CA PRO A 115 -9.51 10.41 21.90
C PRO A 115 -9.41 11.81 22.51
N ALA A 116 -8.18 12.28 22.73
CA ALA A 116 -7.90 13.68 23.01
C ALA A 116 -8.25 14.51 21.77
N LYS A 117 -9.24 15.40 21.88
CA LYS A 117 -9.66 16.30 20.79
C LYS A 117 -8.93 17.64 20.97
N ILE A 118 -8.08 17.98 20.01
CA ILE A 118 -7.19 19.17 20.09
C ILE A 118 -7.40 20.03 18.85
N LEU A 119 -7.59 21.34 19.02
CA LEU A 119 -7.53 22.32 17.93
C LEU A 119 -6.15 22.96 17.94
N ARG A 120 -5.42 22.84 16.82
CA ARG A 120 -4.11 23.48 16.66
C ARG A 120 -4.21 24.95 16.28
N GLN A 121 -3.10 25.67 16.44
CA GLN A 121 -2.97 27.09 16.05
C GLN A 121 -3.14 27.33 14.55
N ASP A 122 -2.86 26.33 13.71
CA ASP A 122 -3.08 26.34 12.26
C ASP A 122 -4.49 25.90 11.84
N GLY A 123 -5.39 25.69 12.80
CA GLY A 123 -6.80 25.35 12.57
C GLY A 123 -7.10 23.86 12.42
N ILE A 124 -6.08 23.00 12.39
CA ILE A 124 -6.24 21.56 12.16
C ILE A 124 -6.77 20.88 13.43
N LEU A 125 -7.80 20.04 13.29
CA LEU A 125 -8.39 19.25 14.38
C LEU A 125 -7.69 17.90 14.54
N PHE A 126 -7.28 17.57 15.76
CA PHE A 126 -6.49 16.38 16.07
C PHE A 126 -7.27 15.41 16.95
N ALA A 127 -7.24 14.12 16.59
CA ALA A 127 -7.72 13.01 17.41
C ALA A 127 -6.51 12.22 17.96
N GLY A 128 -6.07 12.55 19.17
CA GLY A 128 -4.93 11.91 19.83
C GLY A 128 -5.31 10.67 20.63
N TRP A 129 -4.71 9.52 20.38
CA TRP A 129 -4.87 8.31 21.21
C TRP A 129 -3.56 7.52 21.34
N GLY A 130 -3.49 6.66 22.35
CA GLY A 130 -2.30 5.86 22.66
C GLY A 130 -2.55 4.63 23.55
N LYS A 131 -3.76 4.50 24.12
CA LYS A 131 -4.15 3.42 25.03
C LYS A 131 -4.41 2.09 24.32
N ASP A 132 -5.01 2.14 23.13
CA ASP A 132 -5.39 0.98 22.31
C ASP A 132 -4.82 1.05 20.89
N ASP A 133 -4.57 -0.13 20.33
CA ASP A 133 -4.00 -0.32 19.01
C ASP A 133 -4.76 -1.45 18.32
N LEU A 134 -5.86 -1.10 17.66
CA LEU A 134 -6.73 -2.06 16.97
C LEU A 134 -6.12 -2.48 15.62
N ASN A 135 -6.48 -3.68 15.17
CA ASN A 135 -5.96 -4.26 13.94
C ASN A 135 -6.14 -3.31 12.72
N GLY A 136 -5.13 -3.28 11.85
CA GLY A 136 -5.05 -2.32 10.75
C GLY A 136 -5.20 -0.87 11.23
N LYS A 137 -6.10 -0.13 10.60
CA LYS A 137 -6.44 1.26 10.94
C LYS A 137 -7.82 1.47 11.56
N ALA A 138 -8.46 0.42 12.12
CA ALA A 138 -9.76 0.57 12.77
C ALA A 138 -9.76 1.61 13.92
N SER A 139 -8.66 1.73 14.67
CA SER A 139 -8.51 2.77 15.71
C SER A 139 -8.36 4.18 15.13
N VAL A 140 -7.81 4.31 13.92
CA VAL A 140 -7.68 5.60 13.21
C VAL A 140 -9.06 6.13 12.85
N ARG A 141 -9.89 5.30 12.20
CA ARG A 141 -11.28 5.67 11.85
C ARG A 141 -12.10 5.98 13.09
N ARG A 142 -12.06 5.13 14.11
CA ARG A 142 -12.81 5.35 15.35
C ARG A 142 -12.44 6.68 16.03
N ALA A 143 -11.15 7.02 16.08
CA ALA A 143 -10.70 8.30 16.63
C ALA A 143 -11.21 9.50 15.82
N LEU A 144 -11.22 9.40 14.49
CA LEU A 144 -11.77 10.42 13.59
C LEU A 144 -13.30 10.52 13.68
N GLU A 145 -14.02 9.40 13.80
CA GLU A 145 -15.47 9.37 14.02
C GLU A 145 -15.84 10.16 15.28
N GLN A 146 -15.12 9.92 16.38
CA GLN A 146 -15.32 10.65 17.62
C GLN A 146 -14.98 12.14 17.49
N LEU A 147 -13.90 12.49 16.80
CA LEU A 147 -13.51 13.89 16.59
C LEU A 147 -14.53 14.67 15.75
N LEU A 148 -14.93 14.10 14.63
CA LEU A 148 -15.72 14.74 13.57
C LEU A 148 -17.24 14.55 13.75
N GLY A 149 -17.67 13.68 14.68
CA GLY A 149 -19.08 13.37 14.91
C GLY A 149 -19.71 12.51 13.81
N ILE A 150 -18.90 11.77 13.06
CA ILE A 150 -19.37 10.82 12.05
C ILE A 150 -20.13 9.71 12.75
N ARG A 151 -21.33 9.42 12.25
CA ARG A 151 -22.17 8.32 12.74
C ARG A 151 -22.13 7.16 11.75
N GLU A 152 -22.54 6.00 12.22
CA GLU A 152 -22.61 4.78 11.41
C GLU A 152 -23.48 4.97 10.16
N GLU A 153 -24.62 5.67 10.27
CA GLU A 153 -25.50 5.98 9.13
C GLU A 153 -24.86 6.93 8.09
N ASP A 154 -23.84 7.69 8.47
CA ASP A 154 -23.18 8.71 7.64
C ASP A 154 -21.88 8.22 6.98
N ARG A 155 -21.31 7.08 7.41
CA ARG A 155 -20.02 6.53 6.92
C ARG A 155 -19.91 6.45 5.40
N ARG A 156 -21.00 6.08 4.71
CA ARG A 156 -21.09 5.96 3.25
C ARG A 156 -20.82 7.26 2.49
N ASN A 157 -20.86 8.41 3.18
CA ASN A 157 -20.59 9.74 2.62
C ASN A 157 -19.10 10.11 2.70
N HIS A 158 -18.25 9.21 3.22
CA HIS A 158 -16.83 9.41 3.44
C HIS A 158 -16.03 8.32 2.73
N ILE A 159 -14.82 8.67 2.29
CA ILE A 159 -14.03 7.85 1.36
C ILE A 159 -12.63 7.66 1.92
N VAL A 160 -12.24 6.41 2.13
CA VAL A 160 -10.90 6.01 2.60
C VAL A 160 -9.98 5.69 1.43
N PHE A 161 -8.75 6.20 1.44
CA PHE A 161 -7.72 5.87 0.47
C PHE A 161 -6.51 5.31 1.23
N ASP A 162 -6.15 4.05 0.97
CA ASP A 162 -5.12 3.32 1.70
C ASP A 162 -4.38 2.36 0.75
N ASP A 163 -3.11 2.05 1.03
CA ASP A 163 -2.31 1.09 0.27
C ASP A 163 -2.39 -0.34 0.82
N GLY A 164 -2.79 -0.49 2.09
CA GLY A 164 -2.93 -1.79 2.74
C GLY A 164 -4.32 -2.38 2.53
N LYS A 165 -4.44 -3.52 1.83
CA LYS A 165 -5.73 -4.22 1.61
C LYS A 165 -6.62 -4.38 2.87
N PRO A 166 -6.10 -4.79 4.06
CA PRO A 166 -6.92 -4.85 5.28
C PRO A 166 -7.48 -3.49 5.72
N ASN A 167 -6.79 -2.39 5.41
CA ASN A 167 -7.24 -1.03 5.71
C ASN A 167 -8.29 -0.53 4.71
N VAL A 168 -8.61 -1.29 3.66
CA VAL A 168 -9.64 -0.99 2.64
C VAL A 168 -10.85 -1.92 2.80
N ASP A 169 -10.60 -3.22 3.00
CA ASP A 169 -11.67 -4.21 3.20
C ASP A 169 -12.48 -3.88 4.47
N THR A 170 -11.81 -3.62 5.60
CA THR A 170 -12.49 -3.32 6.87
C THR A 170 -13.37 -2.06 6.84
N PRO A 171 -12.95 -0.89 6.29
CA PRO A 171 -13.87 0.24 6.16
C PRO A 171 -15.07 -0.05 5.25
N ILE A 172 -14.93 -0.86 4.21
CA ILE A 172 -16.08 -1.27 3.36
C ILE A 172 -17.08 -2.08 4.20
N GLU A 173 -16.60 -3.03 5.02
CA GLU A 173 -17.44 -3.78 5.97
C GLU A 173 -18.10 -2.87 7.03
N GLU A 174 -17.43 -1.80 7.46
CA GLU A 174 -17.95 -0.80 8.39
C GLU A 174 -18.96 0.19 7.74
N GLY A 175 -19.10 0.19 6.41
CA GLY A 175 -20.04 1.02 5.66
C GLY A 175 -19.46 2.28 4.98
N TYR A 176 -18.14 2.42 4.93
CA TYR A 176 -17.45 3.48 4.16
C TYR A 176 -17.32 3.12 2.68
N GLN A 177 -17.05 4.12 1.84
CA GLN A 177 -16.40 3.89 0.55
C GLN A 177 -14.89 3.76 0.79
N ALA A 178 -14.19 2.88 0.08
CA ALA A 178 -12.74 2.79 0.17
C ALA A 178 -12.07 2.35 -1.13
N TYR A 179 -10.89 2.90 -1.39
CA TYR A 179 -10.05 2.59 -2.55
C TYR A 179 -8.70 2.03 -2.12
N LEU A 180 -8.33 0.89 -2.72
CA LEU A 180 -6.98 0.33 -2.61
C LEU A 180 -6.05 1.00 -3.62
N ILE A 181 -5.16 1.83 -3.08
CA ILE A 181 -4.25 2.66 -3.86
C ILE A 181 -2.91 1.95 -4.03
N GLY A 182 -2.42 1.91 -5.26
CA GLY A 182 -1.12 1.33 -5.55
C GLY A 182 -0.85 1.26 -7.04
N LYS A 183 0.03 0.34 -7.43
CA LYS A 183 0.48 0.14 -8.82
C LYS A 183 0.49 -1.34 -9.23
N GLU A 184 -0.07 -2.22 -8.40
CA GLU A 184 -0.17 -3.64 -8.69
C GLU A 184 -1.41 -3.92 -9.54
N GLN A 185 -1.44 -5.09 -10.16
CA GLN A 185 -2.52 -5.45 -11.09
C GLN A 185 -3.87 -5.55 -10.36
N GLY A 186 -4.79 -4.65 -10.71
CA GLY A 186 -6.12 -4.55 -10.08
C GLY A 186 -6.23 -3.50 -8.97
N GLN A 187 -5.14 -2.82 -8.61
CA GLN A 187 -5.16 -1.60 -7.80
C GLN A 187 -5.36 -0.37 -8.71
N LYS A 188 -5.75 0.75 -8.11
CA LYS A 188 -5.86 2.05 -8.78
C LYS A 188 -4.74 2.96 -8.33
N THR A 189 -4.28 3.86 -9.18
CA THR A 189 -3.51 5.02 -8.70
C THR A 189 -4.44 6.01 -7.97
N LEU A 190 -3.86 6.91 -7.17
CA LEU A 190 -4.65 7.89 -6.41
C LEU A 190 -5.40 8.86 -7.34
N ASP A 191 -4.81 9.24 -8.47
CA ASP A 191 -5.45 10.05 -9.49
C ASP A 191 -6.63 9.33 -10.17
N GLU A 192 -6.50 8.05 -10.53
CA GLU A 192 -7.61 7.25 -11.07
C GLU A 192 -8.79 7.15 -10.08
N ALA A 193 -8.51 6.87 -8.80
CA ALA A 193 -9.55 6.80 -7.76
C ALA A 193 -10.22 8.16 -7.53
N LEU A 194 -9.47 9.26 -7.49
CA LEU A 194 -10.02 10.61 -7.35
C LEU A 194 -10.83 11.05 -8.59
N GLU A 195 -10.49 10.55 -9.78
CA GLU A 195 -11.26 10.78 -11.01
C GLU A 195 -12.62 10.06 -11.00
N GLU A 196 -12.73 8.89 -10.38
CA GLU A 196 -14.03 8.25 -10.13
C GLU A 196 -14.87 9.07 -9.15
N VAL A 197 -14.29 9.47 -8.01
CA VAL A 197 -14.99 10.29 -7.00
C VAL A 197 -15.48 11.63 -7.58
N ILE A 198 -14.72 12.30 -8.44
CA ILE A 198 -15.18 13.56 -9.07
C ILE A 198 -16.23 13.31 -10.17
N LEU A 199 -16.30 12.13 -10.76
CA LEU A 199 -17.37 11.76 -11.69
C LEU A 199 -18.68 11.46 -10.95
N GLU A 200 -18.61 10.75 -9.83
CA GLU A 200 -19.76 10.49 -8.94
C GLU A 200 -20.30 11.79 -8.34
N ALA A 201 -19.44 12.63 -7.78
CA ALA A 201 -19.85 13.92 -7.22
C ALA A 201 -20.49 14.86 -8.28
N LYS A 202 -20.06 14.80 -9.55
CA LYS A 202 -20.73 15.49 -10.67
C LYS A 202 -22.10 14.91 -11.00
N PHE A 203 -22.28 13.61 -10.82
CA PHE A 203 -23.54 12.93 -11.11
C PHE A 203 -24.57 13.19 -10.02
N GLU A 204 -24.17 13.11 -8.75
CA GLU A 204 -25.00 13.51 -7.59
C GLU A 204 -25.45 14.97 -7.69
N ALA A 205 -24.51 15.90 -7.93
CA ALA A 205 -24.84 17.33 -8.07
C ALA A 205 -25.79 17.62 -9.24
N LYS A 206 -25.82 16.78 -10.29
CA LYS A 206 -26.83 16.86 -11.36
C LYS A 206 -28.18 16.30 -10.92
N GLN A 207 -28.21 15.20 -10.16
CA GLN A 207 -29.47 14.67 -9.64
C GLN A 207 -30.12 15.62 -8.62
N GLU A 208 -29.36 16.31 -7.76
CA GLU A 208 -29.94 17.32 -6.87
C GLU A 208 -30.59 18.49 -7.63
N VAL A 209 -30.09 18.83 -8.82
CA VAL A 209 -30.70 19.82 -9.71
C VAL A 209 -31.93 19.23 -10.42
N ASP A 210 -31.81 18.04 -11.02
CA ASP A 210 -32.89 17.39 -11.78
C ASP A 210 -34.05 16.87 -10.90
N GLU A 211 -33.84 16.61 -9.60
CA GLU A 211 -34.93 16.26 -8.68
C GLU A 211 -35.85 17.44 -8.33
N THR A 212 -35.49 18.68 -8.73
CA THR A 212 -36.46 19.78 -8.80
C THR A 212 -37.38 19.70 -10.03
N VAL A 213 -37.11 18.81 -11.01
CA VAL A 213 -37.88 18.65 -12.27
C VAL A 213 -37.97 17.17 -12.76
N GLY A 214 -38.63 16.30 -11.98
CA GLY A 214 -39.40 15.12 -12.47
C GLY A 214 -38.76 14.03 -13.39
N LYS A 215 -38.46 12.85 -12.81
CA LYS A 215 -38.15 11.53 -13.45
C LYS A 215 -39.35 10.94 -14.24
N PRO A 216 -39.20 10.04 -15.27
CA PRO A 216 -38.65 8.64 -15.20
C PRO A 216 -37.84 8.15 -16.47
N SER A 217 -37.35 6.90 -16.67
CA SER A 217 -36.85 5.78 -15.82
C SER A 217 -36.29 4.58 -16.67
N GLN A 218 -35.21 3.90 -16.22
CA GLN A 218 -34.74 2.49 -16.48
C GLN A 218 -34.61 1.84 -17.91
N HIS A 219 -33.48 1.15 -18.19
CA HIS A 219 -33.39 -0.33 -18.34
C HIS A 219 -31.95 -0.92 -18.46
N GLN A 220 -31.81 -2.26 -18.61
CA GLN A 220 -30.75 -3.15 -18.08
C GLN A 220 -29.58 -3.62 -18.99
N VAL A 221 -28.64 -4.32 -18.32
CA VAL A 221 -27.34 -4.98 -18.64
C VAL A 221 -27.33 -6.11 -19.71
N LYS A 222 -26.14 -6.44 -20.29
CA LYS A 222 -25.71 -7.83 -20.62
C LYS A 222 -24.19 -8.01 -20.82
N GLU A 223 -23.67 -9.19 -20.46
CA GLU A 223 -22.25 -9.62 -20.50
C GLU A 223 -21.91 -10.56 -21.69
N ASN A 224 -20.64 -10.92 -21.87
CA ASN A 224 -20.16 -12.11 -22.61
C ASN A 224 -18.73 -12.52 -22.19
N SER A 225 -18.41 -13.83 -22.25
CA SER A 225 -17.11 -14.41 -21.84
C SER A 225 -16.63 -15.52 -22.80
N ALA A 226 -15.32 -15.86 -22.76
CA ALA A 226 -14.71 -16.96 -23.52
C ALA A 226 -13.48 -17.53 -22.78
N SER A 227 -13.12 -18.82 -22.98
CA SER A 227 -12.10 -19.53 -22.19
C SER A 227 -11.00 -20.23 -23.03
N VAL A 228 -9.89 -20.58 -22.38
CA VAL A 228 -8.77 -21.39 -22.92
C VAL A 228 -8.27 -22.35 -21.82
N LYS A 229 -7.72 -23.52 -22.20
CA LYS A 229 -7.31 -24.64 -21.31
C LYS A 229 -5.79 -24.71 -21.06
N SER A 230 -5.37 -25.34 -19.96
CA SER A 230 -3.97 -25.70 -19.66
C SER A 230 -3.82 -27.12 -19.06
N SER A 231 -2.62 -27.71 -19.14
CA SER A 231 -2.24 -29.04 -18.60
C SER A 231 -1.59 -28.94 -17.20
N GLU A 232 -1.29 -30.05 -16.51
CA GLU A 232 -0.83 -30.10 -15.09
C GLU A 232 0.72 -30.18 -14.89
N ILE A 233 1.22 -30.04 -13.66
CA ILE A 233 2.63 -30.23 -13.22
C ILE A 233 2.65 -31.27 -12.07
N PRO A 234 3.66 -32.18 -11.97
CA PRO A 234 3.73 -33.16 -10.87
C PRO A 234 3.98 -32.54 -9.49
N ALA A 235 3.42 -33.14 -8.43
CA ALA A 235 3.45 -32.58 -7.07
C ALA A 235 4.81 -32.67 -6.33
N ALA A 236 5.64 -33.69 -6.60
CA ALA A 236 6.84 -33.95 -5.79
C ALA A 236 7.94 -32.86 -5.86
N PRO A 237 8.25 -32.23 -7.02
CA PRO A 237 9.19 -31.10 -7.08
C PRO A 237 8.74 -29.88 -6.26
N LEU A 238 7.43 -29.61 -6.22
CA LEU A 238 6.85 -28.48 -5.48
C LEU A 238 7.02 -28.66 -3.96
N GLU A 239 6.85 -29.88 -3.45
CA GLU A 239 7.10 -30.20 -2.04
C GLU A 239 8.56 -29.97 -1.62
N GLN A 240 9.52 -30.21 -2.51
CA GLN A 240 10.92 -29.95 -2.22
C GLN A 240 11.22 -28.44 -2.28
N LEU A 241 10.69 -27.71 -3.28
CA LEU A 241 10.76 -26.24 -3.31
C LEU A 241 10.20 -25.61 -2.02
N ARG A 242 9.06 -26.08 -1.50
CA ARG A 242 8.48 -25.55 -0.25
C ARG A 242 9.47 -25.68 0.92
N LYS A 243 10.08 -26.85 1.08
CA LYS A 243 11.06 -27.10 2.17
C LYS A 243 12.26 -26.19 2.06
N ASP A 244 12.79 -26.03 0.86
CA ASP A 244 14.01 -25.25 0.63
C ASP A 244 13.74 -23.73 0.78
N LEU A 245 12.55 -23.25 0.37
CA LEU A 245 12.08 -21.90 0.66
C LEU A 245 11.93 -21.64 2.17
N ILE A 246 11.24 -22.54 2.91
CA ILE A 246 11.06 -22.40 4.36
C ILE A 246 12.42 -22.38 5.07
N LYS A 247 13.32 -23.30 4.72
CA LYS A 247 14.69 -23.33 5.26
C LYS A 247 15.42 -22.01 4.99
N LYS A 248 15.28 -21.44 3.79
CA LYS A 248 15.91 -20.16 3.44
C LYS A 248 15.32 -18.96 4.18
N ILE A 249 14.06 -19.02 4.60
CA ILE A 249 13.46 -18.01 5.51
C ILE A 249 14.01 -18.18 6.93
N ASP A 250 14.17 -19.42 7.40
CA ASP A 250 14.79 -19.70 8.71
C ASP A 250 16.26 -19.24 8.75
N ASP A 251 17.04 -19.53 7.71
CA ASP A 251 18.43 -19.05 7.54
C ASP A 251 18.51 -17.50 7.57
N TYR A 252 17.49 -16.79 7.06
CA TYR A 252 17.38 -15.33 7.08
C TYR A 252 17.05 -14.79 8.48
N LEU A 253 16.10 -15.43 9.18
CA LEU A 253 15.69 -15.06 10.53
C LEU A 253 16.84 -15.26 11.53
N GLU A 254 17.57 -16.37 11.44
CA GLU A 254 18.75 -16.62 12.27
C GLU A 254 19.87 -15.61 12.00
N TRP A 255 20.16 -15.31 10.73
CA TRP A 255 21.19 -14.33 10.37
C TRP A 255 20.88 -12.92 10.91
N ARG A 256 19.60 -12.50 10.85
CA ARG A 256 19.10 -11.22 11.40
C ARG A 256 19.40 -11.05 12.89
N GLU A 257 19.14 -12.08 13.69
CA GLU A 257 19.35 -12.03 15.16
C GLU A 257 20.86 -11.96 15.52
N ASN A 258 21.74 -12.44 14.63
CA ASN A 258 23.20 -12.42 14.79
C ASN A 258 23.90 -11.11 14.37
N LYS A 259 23.15 -10.02 14.16
CA LYS A 259 23.66 -8.64 13.98
C LYS A 259 24.71 -8.47 12.86
N ASP A 260 24.41 -8.96 11.66
CA ASP A 260 25.31 -8.92 10.49
C ASP A 260 26.68 -9.58 10.72
N SER A 261 26.73 -10.70 11.44
CA SER A 261 27.84 -11.65 11.22
C SER A 261 27.92 -11.98 9.73
N ASP A 262 29.14 -12.00 9.16
CA ASP A 262 29.36 -12.38 7.76
C ASP A 262 28.71 -13.74 7.48
N ASP A 263 27.78 -13.76 6.53
CA ASP A 263 27.02 -14.95 6.12
C ASP A 263 27.81 -15.82 5.12
N GLY A 264 29.06 -15.46 4.83
CA GLY A 264 29.96 -16.15 3.91
C GLY A 264 29.68 -15.81 2.44
N ARG A 265 28.74 -14.92 2.13
CA ARG A 265 28.40 -14.56 0.74
C ARG A 265 29.42 -13.63 0.08
N GLY A 266 30.36 -13.05 0.83
CA GLY A 266 31.52 -12.33 0.28
C GLY A 266 31.24 -10.91 -0.25
N TYR A 267 30.09 -10.32 0.07
CA TYR A 267 29.78 -8.91 -0.24
C TYR A 267 29.31 -8.13 1.01
N LYS A 268 29.60 -6.83 1.04
CA LYS A 268 29.35 -5.98 2.23
C LYS A 268 27.94 -5.37 2.22
N LEU A 269 27.24 -5.53 3.35
CA LEU A 269 25.97 -4.87 3.65
C LEU A 269 26.11 -3.34 3.72
N GLY A 270 25.28 -2.63 2.94
CA GLY A 270 25.10 -1.18 3.07
C GLY A 270 24.25 -0.81 4.29
N LEU A 271 24.53 0.35 4.90
CA LEU A 271 23.94 0.80 6.17
C LEU A 271 22.40 0.74 6.20
N PHE A 272 21.74 1.18 5.13
CA PHE A 272 20.27 1.15 5.03
C PHE A 272 19.70 -0.26 4.90
N THR A 273 20.42 -1.19 4.27
CA THR A 273 19.99 -2.58 4.27
C THR A 273 20.00 -3.13 5.69
N LYS A 274 21.09 -2.90 6.44
CA LYS A 274 21.21 -3.28 7.86
C LYS A 274 20.02 -2.75 8.67
N LEU A 275 19.69 -1.46 8.52
CA LEU A 275 18.55 -0.84 9.22
C LEU A 275 17.22 -1.53 8.89
N ARG A 276 16.92 -1.80 7.60
CA ARG A 276 15.72 -2.57 7.19
C ARG A 276 15.74 -4.02 7.72
N HIS A 277 16.92 -4.59 7.99
CA HIS A 277 17.08 -5.90 8.63
C HIS A 277 16.92 -5.90 10.15
N TYR A 278 16.77 -4.76 10.82
CA TYR A 278 16.53 -4.70 12.26
C TYR A 278 15.15 -4.14 12.63
N THR A 279 14.31 -3.79 11.65
CA THR A 279 12.91 -3.43 11.91
C THR A 279 12.02 -4.67 12.06
N GLU A 280 11.02 -4.57 12.93
CA GLU A 280 9.95 -5.57 13.07
C GLU A 280 9.23 -5.85 11.74
N PHE A 281 9.09 -4.84 10.87
CA PHE A 281 8.55 -5.01 9.52
C PHE A 281 9.21 -6.16 8.75
N GLY A 282 10.54 -6.19 8.70
CA GLY A 282 11.26 -7.23 7.94
C GLY A 282 11.28 -8.59 8.64
N LYS A 283 10.94 -8.66 9.94
CA LYS A 283 10.77 -9.91 10.69
C LYS A 283 9.37 -10.47 10.48
N LEU A 284 8.34 -9.68 10.76
CA LEU A 284 6.93 -10.04 10.55
C LEU A 284 6.66 -10.45 9.10
N ARG A 285 7.25 -9.75 8.12
CA ARG A 285 7.20 -10.14 6.71
C ARG A 285 7.72 -11.56 6.46
N ALA A 286 8.85 -11.92 7.07
CA ALA A 286 9.46 -13.25 6.92
C ALA A 286 8.65 -14.33 7.65
N GLU A 287 8.22 -14.06 8.88
CA GLU A 287 7.37 -14.96 9.69
C GLU A 287 6.01 -15.22 9.03
N ASN A 288 5.40 -14.19 8.45
CA ASN A 288 4.17 -14.29 7.67
C ASN A 288 4.37 -15.15 6.41
N LEU A 289 5.38 -14.87 5.58
CA LEU A 289 5.68 -15.68 4.40
C LEU A 289 5.93 -17.15 4.77
N ARG A 290 6.73 -17.40 5.82
CA ARG A 290 7.02 -18.75 6.32
C ARG A 290 5.74 -19.49 6.69
N THR A 291 4.83 -18.81 7.38
CA THR A 291 3.53 -19.36 7.78
C THR A 291 2.66 -19.68 6.56
N THR A 292 2.57 -18.76 5.61
CA THR A 292 1.81 -18.96 4.36
C THR A 292 2.38 -20.11 3.51
N LEU A 293 3.70 -20.19 3.32
CA LEU A 293 4.32 -21.28 2.57
C LEU A 293 4.15 -22.64 3.26
N SER A 294 4.13 -22.67 4.59
CA SER A 294 3.91 -23.89 5.39
C SER A 294 2.47 -24.43 5.29
N THR A 295 1.50 -23.55 5.01
CA THR A 295 0.06 -23.90 4.97
C THR A 295 -0.53 -23.91 3.55
N ALA A 296 0.13 -23.29 2.58
CA ALA A 296 -0.28 -23.29 1.18
C ALA A 296 -0.34 -24.71 0.60
N ASN A 297 -1.41 -25.02 -0.13
CA ASN A 297 -1.45 -26.22 -0.97
C ASN A 297 -0.34 -26.16 -2.05
N SER A 298 0.02 -27.30 -2.63
CA SER A 298 1.15 -27.37 -3.57
C SER A 298 0.88 -26.62 -4.88
N GLU A 299 -0.40 -26.44 -5.24
CA GLU A 299 -0.86 -25.64 -6.40
C GLU A 299 -0.59 -24.14 -6.23
N ASN A 300 -0.83 -23.58 -5.03
CA ASN A 300 -0.64 -22.15 -4.76
C ASN A 300 0.79 -21.79 -4.32
N LEU A 301 1.70 -22.77 -4.14
CA LEU A 301 3.06 -22.53 -3.66
C LEU A 301 3.82 -21.50 -4.53
N ILE A 302 3.77 -21.66 -5.85
CA ILE A 302 4.43 -20.73 -6.79
C ILE A 302 3.72 -19.38 -6.76
N ALA A 303 2.38 -19.35 -6.73
CA ALA A 303 1.61 -18.10 -6.63
C ALA A 303 1.94 -17.32 -5.34
N THR A 304 2.11 -18.00 -4.20
CA THR A 304 2.55 -17.37 -2.93
C THR A 304 3.95 -16.76 -3.05
N LEU A 305 4.90 -17.47 -3.68
CA LEU A 305 6.24 -16.96 -3.92
C LEU A 305 6.25 -15.76 -4.88
N GLN A 306 5.47 -15.83 -5.96
CA GLN A 306 5.29 -14.74 -6.92
C GLN A 306 4.70 -13.50 -6.28
N GLN A 307 3.60 -13.67 -5.54
CA GLN A 307 2.94 -12.59 -4.80
C GLN A 307 3.93 -11.90 -3.86
N HIS A 308 4.75 -12.66 -3.11
CA HIS A 308 5.78 -12.07 -2.25
C HIS A 308 6.87 -11.30 -3.01
N LEU A 309 7.34 -11.86 -4.13
CA LEU A 309 8.35 -11.22 -4.98
C LEU A 309 7.79 -10.02 -5.77
N GLN A 310 6.47 -9.90 -5.91
CA GLN A 310 5.78 -8.76 -6.52
C GLN A 310 5.52 -7.65 -5.49
N MET A 311 4.83 -7.98 -4.38
CA MET A 311 4.41 -7.00 -3.36
C MET A 311 5.58 -6.45 -2.53
N ASP A 312 6.47 -7.33 -2.07
CA ASP A 312 7.40 -6.97 -0.99
C ASP A 312 8.86 -6.74 -1.45
N SER A 313 9.21 -7.08 -2.70
CA SER A 313 10.61 -7.16 -3.16
C SER A 313 11.09 -5.92 -3.94
N LYS A 314 11.42 -4.84 -3.23
CA LYS A 314 12.16 -3.70 -3.81
C LYS A 314 13.67 -3.88 -3.59
N LEU A 315 14.36 -4.24 -4.68
CA LEU A 315 15.76 -4.67 -4.79
C LEU A 315 16.76 -3.93 -3.89
N ASN A 316 17.29 -4.64 -2.89
CA ASN A 316 18.53 -4.27 -2.20
C ASN A 316 19.30 -5.54 -1.80
N ASN A 317 20.63 -5.48 -1.82
CA ASN A 317 21.49 -6.62 -1.50
C ASN A 317 21.21 -7.12 -0.07
N HIS A 318 21.04 -8.44 0.11
CA HIS A 318 20.68 -9.14 1.37
C HIS A 318 19.20 -9.11 1.82
N SER A 319 18.25 -8.57 1.03
CA SER A 319 16.81 -8.75 1.34
C SER A 319 16.41 -10.24 1.48
N LEU A 320 15.30 -10.50 2.17
CA LEU A 320 14.65 -11.82 2.26
C LEU A 320 14.57 -12.51 0.87
N ASP A 321 14.30 -11.73 -0.17
CA ASP A 321 14.26 -12.15 -1.57
C ASP A 321 15.54 -12.85 -2.04
N THR A 322 16.72 -12.42 -1.57
CA THR A 322 17.99 -13.07 -1.94
C THR A 322 18.02 -14.52 -1.45
N TYR A 323 17.52 -14.79 -0.24
CA TYR A 323 17.41 -16.15 0.30
C TYR A 323 16.38 -16.97 -0.48
N LEU A 324 15.24 -16.37 -0.87
CA LEU A 324 14.21 -17.05 -1.66
C LEU A 324 14.71 -17.38 -3.09
N LEU A 325 15.39 -16.45 -3.74
CA LEU A 325 15.98 -16.65 -5.07
C LEU A 325 17.11 -17.70 -5.04
N GLU A 326 17.86 -17.82 -3.95
CA GLU A 326 18.80 -18.93 -3.74
C GLU A 326 18.11 -20.30 -3.65
N ALA A 327 16.91 -20.40 -3.05
CA ALA A 327 16.12 -21.63 -3.10
C ALA A 327 15.64 -21.92 -4.54
N VAL A 328 15.08 -20.92 -5.24
CA VAL A 328 14.61 -21.04 -6.63
C VAL A 328 15.72 -21.55 -7.55
N ALA A 329 16.94 -21.03 -7.43
CA ALA A 329 18.06 -21.44 -8.27
C ALA A 329 18.44 -22.94 -8.12
N GLN A 330 18.20 -23.54 -6.94
CA GLN A 330 18.38 -24.98 -6.72
C GLN A 330 17.31 -25.81 -7.45
N HIS A 331 16.17 -25.19 -7.76
CA HIS A 331 15.04 -25.77 -8.50
C HIS A 331 15.03 -25.33 -9.97
N ALA A 332 16.20 -25.19 -10.59
CA ALA A 332 16.37 -24.70 -11.97
C ALA A 332 15.47 -25.37 -13.01
N THR A 333 15.24 -26.68 -12.89
CA THR A 333 14.37 -27.46 -13.79
C THR A 333 12.89 -27.17 -13.62
N LEU A 334 12.44 -26.76 -12.42
CA LEU A 334 11.05 -26.38 -12.17
C LEU A 334 10.71 -25.06 -12.87
N PHE A 335 11.65 -24.10 -12.84
CA PHE A 335 11.49 -22.75 -13.40
C PHE A 335 12.04 -22.59 -14.83
N ASN A 336 12.43 -23.68 -15.51
CA ASN A 336 13.06 -23.67 -16.85
C ASN A 336 14.30 -22.77 -16.97
N ILE A 337 15.12 -22.69 -15.91
CA ILE A 337 16.32 -21.86 -15.86
C ILE A 337 17.44 -22.56 -16.65
N MET A 338 17.65 -22.11 -17.90
CA MET A 338 18.58 -22.76 -18.86
C MET A 338 20.04 -22.25 -18.78
N LYS A 339 20.33 -21.31 -17.88
CA LYS A 339 21.67 -20.71 -17.72
C LYS A 339 22.01 -20.54 -16.24
N ASP A 340 23.29 -20.57 -15.93
CA ASP A 340 23.79 -20.24 -14.60
C ASP A 340 23.60 -18.73 -14.33
N ILE A 341 22.97 -18.39 -13.21
CA ILE A 341 22.62 -17.01 -12.85
C ILE A 341 23.42 -16.62 -11.60
N ASN A 342 24.36 -15.69 -11.77
CA ASN A 342 25.19 -15.20 -10.67
C ASN A 342 24.38 -14.32 -9.70
N LEU A 343 23.84 -14.95 -8.65
CA LEU A 343 23.10 -14.30 -7.57
C LEU A 343 23.96 -13.42 -6.64
N GLY A 344 25.28 -13.33 -6.84
CA GLY A 344 26.12 -12.34 -6.15
C GLY A 344 25.90 -10.92 -6.68
N GLY A 345 25.57 -10.76 -7.97
CA GLY A 345 25.30 -9.46 -8.60
C GLY A 345 23.83 -9.03 -8.54
N LYS A 346 23.55 -7.72 -8.55
CA LYS A 346 22.17 -7.17 -8.62
C LYS A 346 21.42 -7.73 -9.84
N LYS A 347 22.06 -7.66 -11.02
CA LYS A 347 21.53 -8.13 -12.30
C LYS A 347 21.09 -9.59 -12.32
N GLY A 348 21.82 -10.50 -11.65
CA GLY A 348 21.42 -11.91 -11.58
C GLY A 348 20.17 -12.12 -10.71
N ARG A 349 20.04 -11.36 -9.62
CA ARG A 349 18.84 -11.37 -8.76
C ARG A 349 17.65 -10.65 -9.38
N GLU A 350 17.87 -9.72 -10.29
CA GLU A 350 16.83 -9.11 -11.15
C GLU A 350 16.29 -10.16 -12.12
N GLU A 351 17.17 -10.72 -12.94
CA GLU A 351 16.84 -11.73 -13.96
C GLU A 351 16.16 -12.99 -13.40
N LEU A 352 16.61 -13.51 -12.25
CA LEU A 352 15.94 -14.66 -11.64
C LEU A 352 14.56 -14.31 -11.05
N ARG A 353 14.34 -13.07 -10.60
CA ARG A 353 13.03 -12.64 -10.10
C ARG A 353 12.03 -12.56 -11.24
N GLU A 354 12.40 -11.95 -12.37
CA GLU A 354 11.58 -11.86 -13.58
C GLU A 354 11.15 -13.27 -14.04
N LEU A 355 12.08 -14.22 -14.12
CA LEU A 355 11.79 -15.62 -14.45
C LEU A 355 10.82 -16.31 -13.50
N VAL A 356 10.81 -15.95 -12.21
CA VAL A 356 9.83 -16.48 -11.24
C VAL A 356 8.48 -15.79 -11.39
N GLN A 357 8.47 -14.47 -11.61
CA GLN A 357 7.25 -13.67 -11.77
C GLN A 357 6.47 -14.04 -13.04
N ASP A 358 7.18 -14.30 -14.14
CA ASP A 358 6.59 -14.69 -15.43
C ASP A 358 6.22 -16.20 -15.51
N TYR A 359 6.52 -16.98 -14.46
CA TYR A 359 6.21 -18.41 -14.46
C TYR A 359 4.69 -18.66 -14.44
N PRO A 360 4.12 -19.50 -15.32
CA PRO A 360 2.67 -19.71 -15.37
C PRO A 360 2.18 -20.54 -14.18
N ALA A 361 1.67 -19.86 -13.14
CA ALA A 361 0.97 -20.49 -12.02
C ALA A 361 -0.37 -21.09 -12.49
N LYS A 362 -0.62 -22.36 -12.13
CA LYS A 362 -1.83 -23.09 -12.54
C LYS A 362 -2.91 -22.93 -11.49
N VAL A 363 -3.71 -21.88 -11.62
CA VAL A 363 -4.86 -21.64 -10.73
C VAL A 363 -6.02 -22.56 -11.11
N SER A 364 -6.27 -23.58 -10.29
CA SER A 364 -7.50 -24.37 -10.36
C SER A 364 -8.65 -23.57 -9.74
N MET A 365 -9.48 -22.91 -10.56
CA MET A 365 -10.71 -22.28 -10.07
C MET A 365 -11.77 -23.35 -9.80
N ASN A 366 -11.88 -23.78 -8.54
CA ASN A 366 -13.03 -24.53 -8.06
C ASN A 366 -14.26 -23.60 -7.97
N SER A 367 -15.03 -23.55 -9.06
CA SER A 367 -16.37 -22.94 -9.08
C SER A 367 -17.37 -23.82 -8.33
N SER A 368 -17.54 -23.56 -7.02
CA SER A 368 -18.45 -24.31 -6.14
C SER A 368 -19.25 -23.39 -5.21
N PHE A 369 -20.22 -22.66 -5.76
CA PHE A 369 -21.39 -22.20 -5.01
C PHE A 369 -22.65 -22.31 -5.90
N ILE A 370 -23.55 -23.19 -5.50
CA ILE A 370 -24.98 -23.23 -5.84
C ILE A 370 -25.72 -22.93 -4.53
#